data_AF-A0A0F9JF50-F1
#
_entry.id   AF-A0A0F9JF50-F1
#
_cell.length_a   1.000
_cell.length_b   1.000
_cell.length_c   1.000
_cell.angle_alpha   90.00
_cell.angle_beta   90.00
_cell.angle_gamma   90.00
#
_symmetry.space_group_name_H-M   'P 1'
#
loop_
_entity.id
_entity.type
_entity.pdbx_description
1 polymer ?
#
loop_
_entity_poly.entity_id
_entity_poly.type
_entity_poly.pdbx_seq_one_letter_code
_entity_poly.pdbx_strand_id
1 'polypeptide(L)' 'MPLKLGNLDIRELQDLCRDKGIPYKDASSAEELRKRLAPKKPK' A
#
# COMPACT_ATOMS: atom_id res chain seq x y z
N MET A 1 5.63 14.23 4.29
CA MET A 1 6.73 13.37 3.79
C MET A 1 6.13 12.42 2.75
N PRO A 2 6.62 12.37 1.50
CA PRO A 2 6.09 11.42 0.52
C PRO A 2 6.51 9.99 0.92
N LEU A 3 5.53 9.18 1.34
CA LEU A 3 5.72 7.76 1.65
C LEU A 3 6.24 7.05 0.39
N LYS A 4 7.53 6.73 0.37
CA LYS A 4 8.20 6.10 -0.76
C LYS A 4 7.96 4.59 -0.68
N LEU A 5 6.72 4.21 -1.01
CA LEU A 5 6.20 2.85 -1.03
C LEU A 5 7.07 1.86 -1.83
N GLY A 6 7.94 2.35 -2.73
CA GLY A 6 8.81 1.55 -3.60
C GLY A 6 9.89 0.70 -2.91
N ASN A 7 10.24 0.99 -1.65
CA ASN A 7 11.23 0.19 -0.88
C ASN A 7 10.64 -0.55 0.32
N LEU A 8 9.34 -0.40 0.57
CA LEU A 8 8.69 -1.04 1.72
C LEU A 8 8.44 -2.53 1.42
N ASP A 9 8.69 -3.35 2.43
CA ASP A 9 8.44 -4.79 2.40
C ASP A 9 6.95 -5.11 2.36
N ILE A 10 6.59 -6.33 1.93
CA ILE A 10 5.18 -6.77 1.90
C ILE A 10 4.53 -6.60 3.27
N ARG A 11 5.27 -6.89 4.35
CA ARG A 11 4.76 -6.77 5.72
C ARG A 11 4.48 -5.33 6.12
N GLU A 12 5.37 -4.39 5.78
CA GLU A 12 5.16 -2.96 6.03
C GLU A 12 4.00 -2.41 5.19
N LEU A 13 3.87 -2.86 3.95
CA LEU A 13 2.76 -2.49 3.08
C LEU A 13 1.42 -3.04 3.59
N GLN A 14 1.39 -4.24 4.15
CA GLN A 14 0.20 -4.79 4.79
C GLN A 14 -0.18 -3.99 6.04
N ASP A 15 0.80 -3.61 6.86
CA ASP A 15 0.58 -2.81 8.06
C ASP A 15 0.04 -1.42 7.71
N LEU A 16 0.62 -0.75 6.71
CA LEU A 16 0.10 0.51 6.18
C LEU A 16 -1.29 0.37 5.58
N CYS A 17 -1.57 -0.74 4.88
CA CYS A 17 -2.92 -0.99 4.36
C CYS A 17 -3.91 -1.15 5.52
N ARG A 18 -3.51 -1.86 6.58
CA ARG A 18 -4.31 -2.02 7.79
C ARG A 18 -4.57 -0.68 8.49
N ASP A 19 -3.54 0.14 8.66
CA ASP A 19 -3.61 1.47 9.26
C ASP A 19 -4.57 2.40 8.48
N LYS A 20 -4.52 2.32 7.15
CA LYS A 20 -5.43 3.06 6.27
C LYS A 20 -6.81 2.43 6.09
N GLY A 21 -7.08 1.26 6.69
CA GLY A 21 -8.33 0.52 6.50
C GLY A 21 -8.53 -0.01 5.07
N ILE A 22 -7.45 -0.15 4.31
CA ILE A 22 -7.46 -0.64 2.93
C ILE A 22 -7.44 -2.17 2.95
N PRO A 23 -8.41 -2.86 2.32
CA PRO A 23 -8.39 -4.30 2.24
C PRO A 23 -7.20 -4.76 1.40
N TYR A 24 -6.30 -5.50 2.04
CA TYR A 24 -5.09 -6.05 1.43
C TYR A 24 -5.09 -7.59 1.35
N LYS A 25 -6.15 -8.25 1.81
CA LYS A 25 -6.25 -9.72 1.82
C LYS A 25 -6.21 -10.33 0.42
N ASP A 26 -6.71 -9.62 -0.58
CA ASP A 26 -6.67 -10.03 -1.99
C ASP A 26 -5.38 -9.66 -2.71
N ALA A 27 -4.48 -8.88 -2.09
CA ALA A 27 -3.24 -8.49 -2.73
C ALA A 27 -2.21 -9.61 -2.58
N SER A 28 -1.82 -10.22 -3.71
CA SER A 28 -0.81 -11.29 -3.73
C SER A 28 0.62 -10.77 -3.90
N SER A 29 0.80 -9.45 -4.11
CA SER A 29 2.10 -8.83 -4.42
C SER A 29 2.29 -7.49 -3.72
N ALA A 30 3.56 -7.20 -3.38
CA ALA A 30 3.98 -5.89 -2.87
C ALA A 30 3.51 -4.74 -3.76
N GLU A 31 3.64 -4.91 -5.09
CA GLU A 31 3.22 -3.90 -6.06
C GLU A 31 1.72 -3.56 -5.96
N GLU A 32 0.87 -4.57 -5.75
CA GLU A 32 -0.56 -4.37 -5.58
C GLU A 32 -0.88 -3.57 -4.31
N LEU A 33 -0.22 -3.90 -3.20
CA LEU A 33 -0.33 -3.16 -1.95
C LEU A 33 0.11 -1.70 -2.13
N ARG A 34 1.23 -1.48 -2.82
CA ARG A 34 1.76 -0.14 -3.15
C ARG A 34 0.76 0.65 -4.00
N LYS A 35 0.11 0.01 -4.97
CA LYS A 35 -0.93 0.63 -5.81
C LYS A 35 -2.15 1.05 -4.99
N ARG A 36 -2.56 0.23 -4.02
CA ARG A 36 -3.70 0.55 -3.14
C ARG A 36 -3.36 1.63 -2.13
N LEU A 37 -2.12 1.64 -1.62
CA LEU A 37 -1.59 2.66 -0.70
C LEU A 37 -1.24 3.98 -1.38
N ALA A 38 -0.92 3.94 -2.67
CA ALA A 38 -0.68 5.13 -3.45
C ALA A 38 -1.95 5.99 -3.45
N PRO A 39 -1.85 7.28 -3.12
CA PRO A 39 -3.01 8.15 -3.17
C PRO A 39 -3.53 8.15 -4.61
N LYS A 40 -4.79 7.72 -4.81
CA LYS A 40 -5.51 8.00 -6.05
C LYS A 40 -5.47 9.52 -6.20
N LYS A 41 -4.64 10.04 -7.09
CA LYS A 41 -4.76 11.44 -7.54
C LYS A 41 -6.19 11.58 -8.06
N PRO A 42 -7.08 12.36 -7.42
CA PRO A 42 -8.28 12.79 -8.13
C PRO A 42 -7.78 13.62 -9.32
N LYS A 43 -8.21 13.24 -10.52
CA LYS A 43 -8.05 14.07 -11.72
C LYS A 43 -9.31 14.91 -11.86
#